data_AF-A0A7Z9XQJ7-F1
#
_entry.id   AF-A0A7Z9XQJ7-F1
#
_cell.length_a   1.000
_cell.length_b   1.000
_cell.length_c   1.000
_cell.angle_alpha   90.00
_cell.angle_beta   90.00
_cell.angle_gamma   90.00
#
_symmetry.space_group_name_H-M   'P 1'
#
loop_
_entity.id
_entity.type
_entity.pdbx_description
1 polymer ?
#
loop_
_entity_poly.entity_id
_entity_poly.type
_entity_poly.pdbx_seq_one_letter_code
_entity_poly.pdbx_strand_id
1 'polypeptide(L)'
;MIATIARRELWDAYTKSSTWVALAAAQLILAWLLFLQLEVYLKILPELVAGNSPMGLIDTVITPTLSSAALISLILIPLQGMGSFADELRSGRMTLLLSAPVSPWQLVIGKWLGLLLATLPLLLIPLVMTWVLELGSAVDAGRLAASFLGLLLFAAMAAAISVWLSAISEQPMTAAAMSWGLLFLLWLLDGSNGGVMQSLSLNAQLSSFQQGLIATPNIIYFSAITLSALSLAVHRIWRLGGGE
;
A
#
# COMPACT_ATOMS: atom_id res chain seq x y z
N MET A 1 -2.14 5.45 24.34
CA MET A 1 -2.94 6.39 23.51
C MET A 1 -2.84 6.10 22.02
N ILE A 2 -1.66 5.92 21.42
CA ILE A 2 -1.51 5.60 19.98
C ILE A 2 -2.29 4.33 19.58
N ALA A 3 -2.09 3.21 20.29
CA ALA A 3 -2.77 1.96 19.98
C ALA A 3 -4.31 2.05 20.08
N THR A 4 -4.83 2.84 21.02
CA THR A 4 -6.27 3.12 21.15
C THR A 4 -6.82 3.90 19.96
N ILE A 5 -6.07 4.87 19.44
CA ILE A 5 -6.46 5.62 18.23
C ILE A 5 -6.42 4.70 17.01
N ALA A 6 -5.34 3.94 16.84
CA ALA A 6 -5.20 2.99 15.73
C ALA A 6 -6.31 1.93 15.75
N ARG A 7 -6.64 1.38 16.92
CA ARG A 7 -7.73 0.42 17.08
C ARG A 7 -9.07 1.05 16.70
N ARG A 8 -9.35 2.27 17.17
CA ARG A 8 -10.59 2.97 16.82
C ARG A 8 -10.69 3.18 15.31
N GLU A 9 -9.65 3.71 14.69
CA GLU A 9 -9.62 3.96 13.24
C GLU A 9 -9.82 2.68 12.43
N LEU A 10 -9.21 1.57 12.86
CA LEU A 10 -9.42 0.25 12.28
C LEU A 10 -10.88 -0.20 12.37
N TRP A 11 -11.49 -0.08 13.55
CA TRP A 11 -12.90 -0.43 13.73
C TRP A 11 -13.82 0.46 12.91
N ASP A 12 -13.54 1.76 12.84
CA ASP A 12 -14.30 2.71 12.02
C ASP A 12 -14.17 2.35 10.53
N ALA A 13 -13.01 1.90 10.07
CA ALA A 13 -12.79 1.43 8.70
C ALA A 13 -13.61 0.17 8.38
N TYR A 14 -13.61 -0.85 9.25
CA TYR A 14 -14.37 -2.08 9.03
C TYR A 14 -15.87 -1.98 9.36
N THR A 15 -16.32 -0.96 10.08
CA THR A 15 -17.76 -0.78 10.30
C THR A 15 -18.44 -0.20 9.05
N LYS A 16 -17.68 0.50 8.19
CA LYS A 16 -18.18 1.05 6.92
C LYS A 16 -18.39 -0.06 5.89
N SER A 17 -19.62 -0.21 5.40
CA SER A 17 -19.97 -1.20 4.37
C SER A 17 -19.15 -1.03 3.08
N SER A 18 -18.75 0.19 2.73
CA SER A 18 -17.96 0.46 1.53
C SER A 18 -16.59 -0.21 1.57
N THR A 19 -15.97 -0.33 2.75
CA THR A 19 -14.65 -0.96 2.92
C THR A 19 -14.71 -2.44 2.61
N TRP A 20 -15.72 -3.15 3.10
CA TRP A 20 -15.92 -4.58 2.81
C TRP A 20 -16.18 -4.83 1.34
N VAL A 21 -17.03 -4.02 0.71
CA VAL A 21 -17.32 -4.13 -0.73
C VAL A 21 -16.05 -3.90 -1.54
N ALA A 22 -15.27 -2.87 -1.22
CA ALA A 22 -14.03 -2.56 -1.91
C ALA A 22 -12.96 -3.66 -1.74
N LEU A 23 -12.79 -4.18 -0.52
CA LEU A 23 -11.89 -5.31 -0.26
C LEU A 23 -12.34 -6.57 -0.99
N ALA A 24 -13.62 -6.93 -0.93
CA ALA A 24 -14.15 -8.10 -1.62
C ALA A 24 -13.98 -7.99 -3.14
N ALA A 25 -14.29 -6.83 -3.73
CA ALA A 25 -14.09 -6.58 -5.15
C ALA A 25 -12.61 -6.72 -5.56
N ALA A 26 -11.70 -6.12 -4.80
CA ALA A 26 -10.27 -6.25 -5.05
C ALA A 26 -9.78 -7.69 -4.94
N GLN A 27 -10.24 -8.45 -3.95
CA GLN A 27 -9.87 -9.86 -3.82
C GLN A 27 -10.43 -10.72 -4.96
N LEU A 28 -11.65 -10.46 -5.41
CA LEU A 28 -12.20 -11.14 -6.59
C LEU A 28 -11.40 -10.83 -7.86
N ILE A 29 -11.01 -9.58 -8.06
CA ILE A 29 -10.15 -9.19 -9.18
C ILE A 29 -8.80 -9.89 -9.09
N LEU A 30 -8.17 -9.92 -7.91
CA LEU A 30 -6.89 -10.60 -7.73
C LEU A 30 -7.00 -12.12 -7.92
N ALA A 31 -8.08 -12.74 -7.45
CA ALA A 31 -8.36 -14.15 -7.69
C ALA A 31 -8.50 -14.46 -9.17
N TRP A 32 -9.26 -13.63 -9.88
CA TRP A 32 -9.46 -13.76 -11.30
C TRP A 32 -8.15 -13.59 -12.08
N LEU A 33 -7.34 -12.59 -11.72
CA LEU A 33 -6.02 -12.36 -12.35
C LEU A 33 -5.05 -13.50 -12.07
N LEU A 34 -5.00 -14.02 -10.83
CA LEU A 34 -4.20 -15.19 -10.48
C LEU A 34 -4.61 -16.41 -11.31
N PHE A 35 -5.92 -16.65 -11.44
CA PHE A 35 -6.45 -17.74 -12.24
C PHE A 35 -6.05 -17.60 -13.72
N LEU A 36 -6.20 -16.41 -14.30
CA LEU A 36 -5.75 -16.13 -15.67
C LEU A 36 -4.24 -16.38 -15.85
N GLN A 37 -3.42 -15.94 -14.89
CA GLN A 37 -1.96 -16.15 -14.94
C GLN A 37 -1.61 -17.64 -14.82
N LEU A 38 -2.34 -18.39 -13.99
CA LEU A 38 -2.18 -19.83 -13.87
C LEU A 38 -2.56 -20.56 -15.17
N GLU A 39 -3.66 -20.17 -15.82
CA GLU A 39 -4.03 -20.73 -17.14
C GLU A 39 -2.96 -20.47 -18.20
N VAL A 40 -2.39 -19.27 -18.23
CA VAL A 40 -1.27 -18.93 -19.12
C VAL A 40 -0.05 -19.79 -18.81
N TYR A 41 0.30 -19.93 -17.53
CA TYR A 41 1.42 -20.76 -17.09
C TYR A 41 1.27 -22.23 -17.52
N LEU A 42 0.09 -22.82 -17.33
CA LEU A 42 -0.17 -24.20 -17.72
C LEU A 42 -0.07 -24.43 -19.24
N LYS A 43 -0.37 -23.41 -20.06
CA LYS A 43 -0.23 -23.49 -21.52
C LYS A 43 1.23 -23.44 -21.97
N ILE A 44 2.07 -22.67 -21.30
CA ILE A 44 3.51 -22.54 -21.64
C ILE A 44 4.37 -23.62 -20.99
N LEU A 45 3.85 -24.34 -20.00
CA LEU A 45 4.59 -25.36 -19.24
C LEU A 45 5.23 -26.45 -20.12
N PRO A 46 4.56 -27.03 -21.14
CA PRO A 46 5.19 -28.02 -22.02
C PRO A 46 6.40 -27.44 -22.79
N GLU A 47 6.33 -26.18 -23.20
CA GLU A 47 7.42 -25.49 -23.91
C GLU A 47 8.58 -25.16 -22.96
N LEU A 48 8.28 -24.75 -21.72
CA LEU A 48 9.30 -24.47 -20.70
C LEU A 48 10.09 -25.72 -20.31
N VAL A 49 9.39 -26.85 -20.17
CA VAL A 49 10.02 -28.16 -19.88
C VAL A 49 10.83 -28.66 -21.08
N ALA A 50 10.33 -28.47 -22.30
CA ALA A 50 11.07 -28.86 -23.52
C ALA A 50 12.30 -27.96 -23.79
N GLY A 51 12.20 -26.67 -23.46
CA GLY A 51 13.24 -25.67 -23.70
C GLY A 51 14.23 -25.45 -22.56
N ASN A 52 14.12 -26.20 -21.44
CA ASN A 52 14.96 -26.09 -20.24
C ASN A 52 15.10 -24.63 -19.73
N SER A 53 14.01 -23.88 -19.80
CA SER A 53 14.00 -22.45 -19.45
C SER A 53 13.97 -22.25 -17.93
N PRO A 54 14.72 -21.27 -17.39
CA PRO A 54 14.76 -20.99 -15.94
C PRO A 54 13.47 -20.33 -15.40
N MET A 55 12.50 -20.05 -16.26
CA MET A 55 11.31 -19.27 -15.93
C MET A 55 10.30 -20.13 -15.15
N GLY A 56 10.12 -19.83 -13.87
CA GLY A 56 9.31 -20.63 -12.95
C GLY A 56 7.90 -20.08 -12.71
N LEU A 57 7.15 -20.78 -11.85
CA LEU A 57 5.83 -20.35 -11.38
C LEU A 57 5.88 -19.00 -10.64
N ILE A 58 7.01 -18.70 -9.98
CA ILE A 58 7.21 -17.41 -9.32
C ILE A 58 7.23 -16.24 -10.30
N ASP A 59 7.95 -16.38 -11.42
CA ASP A 59 8.13 -15.31 -12.40
C ASP A 59 6.85 -15.05 -13.20
N THR A 60 6.09 -16.11 -13.46
CA THR A 60 4.95 -16.10 -14.38
C THR A 60 3.61 -15.87 -13.69
N VAL A 61 3.47 -16.29 -12.42
CA VAL A 61 2.20 -16.23 -11.68
C VAL A 61 2.31 -15.40 -10.41
N ILE A 62 3.28 -15.68 -9.55
CA ILE A 62 3.34 -15.04 -8.23
C ILE A 62 3.72 -13.55 -8.35
N THR A 63 4.81 -13.25 -9.08
CA THR A 63 5.31 -11.88 -9.26
C THR A 63 4.28 -10.96 -9.91
N PRO A 64 3.58 -11.36 -11.00
CA PRO A 64 2.56 -10.51 -11.60
C PRO A 64 1.31 -10.37 -10.74
N THR A 65 0.93 -11.38 -9.95
CA THR A 65 -0.15 -11.27 -8.96
C THR A 65 0.17 -10.25 -7.88
N LEU A 66 1.36 -10.30 -7.28
CA LEU A 66 1.81 -9.31 -6.28
C LEU A 66 1.92 -7.90 -6.89
N SER A 67 2.34 -7.79 -8.15
CA SER A 67 2.34 -6.51 -8.89
C SER A 67 0.92 -5.96 -9.10
N SER A 68 -0.04 -6.84 -9.40
CA SER A 68 -1.45 -6.46 -9.53
C SER A 68 -2.01 -6.00 -8.18
N ALA A 69 -1.63 -6.63 -7.08
CA ALA A 69 -2.01 -6.20 -5.73
C ALA A 69 -1.46 -4.79 -5.41
N ALA A 70 -0.22 -4.49 -5.79
CA ALA A 70 0.34 -3.14 -5.69
C ALA A 70 -0.47 -2.12 -6.50
N LEU A 71 -0.81 -2.41 -7.76
CA LEU A 71 -1.64 -1.53 -8.59
C LEU A 71 -3.02 -1.27 -7.99
N ILE A 72 -3.68 -2.30 -7.46
CA ILE A 72 -4.98 -2.13 -6.80
C ILE A 72 -4.83 -1.31 -5.52
N SER A 73 -3.78 -1.53 -4.75
CA SER A 73 -3.51 -0.78 -3.52
C SER A 73 -3.26 0.70 -3.77
N LEU A 74 -2.73 1.07 -4.95
CA LEU A 74 -2.56 2.46 -5.40
C LEU A 74 -3.90 3.22 -5.39
N ILE A 75 -5.01 2.54 -5.70
CA ILE A 75 -6.35 3.12 -5.68
C ILE A 75 -7.03 2.94 -4.32
N LEU A 76 -6.97 1.73 -3.76
CA LEU A 76 -7.72 1.40 -2.56
C LEU A 76 -7.20 2.09 -1.30
N ILE A 77 -5.88 2.26 -1.15
CA ILE A 77 -5.32 2.88 0.06
C ILE A 77 -5.74 4.36 0.17
N PRO A 78 -5.61 5.19 -0.89
CA PRO A 78 -6.19 6.53 -0.91
C PRO A 78 -7.68 6.57 -0.60
N LEU A 79 -8.46 5.65 -1.18
CA LEU A 79 -9.91 5.61 -0.99
C LEU A 79 -10.29 5.26 0.46
N GLN A 80 -9.56 4.36 1.10
CA GLN A 80 -9.78 4.03 2.51
C GLN A 80 -9.28 5.15 3.44
N GLY A 81 -8.16 5.80 3.10
CA GLY A 81 -7.53 6.86 3.88
C GLY A 81 -8.14 8.25 3.74
N MET A 82 -9.02 8.45 2.76
CA MET A 82 -9.53 9.78 2.38
C MET A 82 -10.21 10.53 3.53
N GLY A 83 -10.91 9.81 4.40
CA GLY A 83 -11.65 10.35 5.53
C GLY A 83 -10.87 10.40 6.84
N SER A 84 -9.59 10.00 6.85
CA SER A 84 -8.78 9.92 8.08
C SER A 84 -8.74 11.27 8.81
N PHE A 85 -8.52 12.36 8.09
CA PHE A 85 -8.52 13.72 8.64
C PHE A 85 -9.56 14.64 8.01
N ALA A 86 -9.82 14.48 6.71
CA ALA A 86 -10.76 15.33 5.97
C ALA A 86 -12.18 15.32 6.56
N ASP A 87 -12.66 14.16 7.04
CA ASP A 87 -13.98 14.06 7.68
C ASP A 87 -14.03 14.83 9.01
N GLU A 88 -12.95 14.81 9.79
CA GLU A 88 -12.83 15.49 11.08
C GLU A 88 -12.70 17.01 10.92
N LEU A 89 -11.98 17.44 9.88
CA LEU A 89 -11.85 18.84 9.48
C LEU A 89 -13.21 19.38 9.00
N ARG A 90 -13.86 18.68 8.08
CA ARG A 90 -15.17 19.08 7.52
C ARG A 90 -16.27 19.16 8.57
N SER A 91 -16.27 18.25 9.53
CA SER A 91 -17.29 18.19 10.58
C SER A 91 -17.01 19.10 11.76
N GLY A 92 -15.90 19.84 11.76
CA GLY A 92 -15.47 20.69 12.87
C GLY A 92 -15.05 19.92 14.13
N ARG A 93 -15.01 18.57 14.09
CA ARG A 93 -14.60 17.73 15.23
C ARG A 93 -13.11 17.84 15.56
N MET A 94 -12.32 18.35 14.62
CA MET A 94 -10.89 18.58 14.82
C MET A 94 -10.60 19.48 16.04
N THR A 95 -11.43 20.49 16.28
CA THR A 95 -11.25 21.41 17.43
C THR A 95 -11.46 20.70 18.77
N LEU A 96 -12.39 19.75 18.84
CA LEU A 96 -12.62 18.92 20.01
C LEU A 96 -11.46 17.95 20.26
N LEU A 97 -10.90 17.38 19.19
CA LEU A 97 -9.75 16.48 19.27
C LEU A 97 -8.47 17.19 19.71
N LEU A 98 -8.25 18.41 19.21
CA LEU A 98 -7.10 19.24 19.58
C LEU A 98 -7.21 19.82 21.00
N SER A 99 -8.44 19.92 21.54
CA SER A 99 -8.67 20.30 22.94
C SER A 99 -8.37 19.16 23.92
N ALA A 100 -8.26 17.92 23.44
CA ALA A 100 -7.83 16.80 24.25
C ALA A 100 -6.30 16.83 24.43
N PRO A 101 -5.76 16.34 25.57
CA PRO A 101 -4.32 16.33 25.84
C PRO A 101 -3.61 15.21 25.05
N VAL A 102 -3.72 15.23 23.72
CA VAL A 102 -3.12 14.27 22.80
C VAL A 102 -2.13 15.01 21.91
N SER A 103 -0.89 14.55 21.85
CA SER A 103 0.10 15.19 21.00
C SER A 103 -0.20 14.94 19.51
N PRO A 104 0.06 15.90 18.61
CA PRO A 104 -0.18 15.75 17.17
C PRO A 104 0.50 14.51 16.56
N TRP A 105 1.71 14.19 17.02
CA TRP A 105 2.45 12.99 16.61
C TRP A 105 1.70 11.70 16.94
N GLN A 106 1.15 11.58 18.15
CA GLN A 106 0.41 10.38 18.55
C GLN A 106 -0.86 10.17 17.72
N LEU A 107 -1.50 11.28 17.33
CA LEU A 107 -2.72 11.26 16.56
C LEU A 107 -2.46 10.83 15.10
N VAL A 108 -1.45 11.42 14.46
CA VAL A 108 -1.07 11.06 13.08
C VAL A 108 -0.57 9.62 12.98
N ILE A 109 0.32 9.20 13.88
CA ILE A 109 0.85 7.82 13.88
C ILE A 109 -0.28 6.82 14.16
N GLY A 110 -1.19 7.15 15.08
CA GLY A 110 -2.35 6.31 15.38
C GLY A 110 -3.24 6.09 14.16
N LYS A 111 -3.59 7.17 13.44
CA LYS A 111 -4.41 7.09 12.22
C LYS A 111 -3.71 6.35 11.09
N TRP A 112 -2.42 6.61 10.88
CA TRP A 112 -1.62 5.90 9.88
C TRP A 112 -1.55 4.41 10.17
N LEU A 113 -1.28 4.00 11.42
CA LEU A 113 -1.29 2.58 11.81
C LEU A 113 -2.66 1.95 11.63
N GLY A 114 -3.75 2.66 12.00
CA GLY A 114 -5.11 2.16 11.81
C GLY A 114 -5.43 1.89 10.34
N LEU A 115 -5.07 2.82 9.45
CA LEU A 115 -5.23 2.67 8.00
C LEU A 115 -4.35 1.55 7.44
N LEU A 116 -3.07 1.47 7.86
CA LEU A 116 -2.17 0.42 7.44
C LEU A 116 -2.69 -0.96 7.85
N LEU A 117 -3.16 -1.12 9.08
CA LEU A 117 -3.77 -2.36 9.55
C LEU A 117 -5.07 -2.70 8.81
N ALA A 118 -5.91 -1.71 8.50
CA ALA A 118 -7.15 -1.91 7.72
C ALA A 118 -6.88 -2.41 6.30
N THR A 119 -5.72 -2.04 5.74
CA THR A 119 -5.29 -2.47 4.39
C THR A 119 -4.59 -3.82 4.37
N LEU A 120 -4.21 -4.41 5.52
CA LEU A 120 -3.52 -5.70 5.56
C LEU A 120 -4.25 -6.86 4.86
N PRO A 121 -5.58 -7.03 4.96
CA PRO A 121 -6.26 -8.09 4.22
C PRO A 121 -6.08 -8.00 2.71
N LEU A 122 -5.91 -6.77 2.17
CA LEU A 122 -5.61 -6.56 0.76
C LEU A 122 -4.28 -7.22 0.35
N LEU A 123 -3.30 -7.24 1.26
CA LEU A 123 -1.95 -7.73 1.01
C LEU A 123 -1.79 -9.21 1.39
N LEU A 124 -2.42 -9.64 2.48
CA LEU A 124 -2.28 -10.99 3.03
C LEU A 124 -3.04 -12.04 2.22
N ILE A 125 -4.23 -11.73 1.71
CA ILE A 125 -5.03 -12.72 0.98
C ILE A 125 -4.30 -13.17 -0.31
N PRO A 126 -3.75 -12.28 -1.16
CA PRO A 126 -2.95 -12.69 -2.31
C PRO A 126 -1.70 -13.51 -1.95
N LEU A 127 -1.10 -13.23 -0.79
CA LEU A 127 0.02 -14.03 -0.27
C LEU A 127 -0.44 -15.45 0.07
N VAL A 128 -1.58 -15.60 0.76
CA VAL A 128 -2.15 -16.92 1.06
C VAL A 128 -2.52 -17.67 -0.22
N MET A 129 -3.10 -16.98 -1.21
CA MET A 129 -3.48 -17.59 -2.49
C MET A 129 -2.27 -18.11 -3.26
N THR A 130 -1.16 -17.37 -3.25
CA THR A 130 0.09 -17.80 -3.89
C THR A 130 0.81 -18.88 -3.09
N TRP A 131 0.72 -18.85 -1.76
CA TRP A 131 1.26 -19.92 -0.88
C TRP A 131 0.58 -21.27 -1.12
N VAL A 132 -0.73 -21.29 -1.38
CA VAL A 132 -1.44 -22.55 -1.72
C VAL A 132 -0.87 -23.21 -3.00
N LEU A 133 -0.29 -22.43 -3.92
CA LEU A 133 0.34 -22.97 -5.14
C LEU A 133 1.68 -23.67 -4.86
N GLU A 134 2.30 -23.44 -3.71
CA GLU A 134 3.51 -24.16 -3.27
C GLU A 134 3.25 -25.66 -3.09
N LEU A 135 2.02 -26.06 -2.78
CA LEU A 135 1.63 -27.47 -2.68
C LEU A 135 1.82 -28.24 -4.00
N GLY A 136 1.90 -27.53 -5.14
CA GLY A 136 2.11 -28.11 -6.47
C GLY A 136 3.45 -27.79 -7.12
N SER A 137 4.28 -26.91 -6.54
CA SER A 137 5.56 -26.48 -7.14
C SER A 137 6.52 -25.93 -6.09
N ALA A 138 7.84 -26.11 -6.29
CA ALA A 138 8.84 -25.55 -5.39
C ALA A 138 8.89 -24.01 -5.53
N VAL A 139 8.25 -23.32 -4.60
CA VAL A 139 8.29 -21.85 -4.50
C VAL A 139 9.48 -21.46 -3.63
N ASP A 140 10.32 -20.56 -4.12
CA ASP A 140 11.34 -19.88 -3.32
C ASP A 140 10.66 -18.97 -2.28
N ALA A 141 10.55 -19.48 -1.05
CA ALA A 141 10.00 -18.76 0.08
C ALA A 141 10.76 -17.46 0.40
N GLY A 142 12.07 -17.39 0.11
CA GLY A 142 12.89 -16.20 0.31
C GLY A 142 12.46 -15.07 -0.63
N ARG A 143 12.27 -15.40 -1.91
CA ARG A 143 11.79 -14.45 -2.91
C ARG A 143 10.34 -14.01 -2.65
N LEU A 144 9.49 -14.92 -2.19
CA LEU A 144 8.12 -14.58 -1.79
C LEU A 144 8.11 -13.61 -0.60
N ALA A 145 8.91 -13.88 0.43
CA ALA A 145 9.02 -13.03 1.61
C ALA A 145 9.56 -11.63 1.26
N ALA A 146 10.58 -11.55 0.39
CA ALA A 146 11.11 -10.28 -0.11
C ALA A 146 10.05 -9.48 -0.89
N SER A 147 9.28 -10.15 -1.74
CA SER A 147 8.20 -9.53 -2.52
C SER A 147 7.09 -8.98 -1.62
N PHE A 148 6.70 -9.75 -0.60
CA PHE A 148 5.71 -9.34 0.39
C PHE A 148 6.19 -8.16 1.24
N LEU A 149 7.46 -8.17 1.67
CA LEU A 149 8.07 -7.05 2.39
C LEU A 149 8.01 -5.76 1.55
N GLY A 150 8.36 -5.85 0.25
CA GLY A 150 8.26 -4.73 -0.67
C GLY A 150 6.84 -4.19 -0.80
N LEU A 151 5.85 -5.08 -0.91
CA LEU A 151 4.44 -4.70 -0.97
C LEU A 151 3.95 -4.05 0.33
N LEU A 152 4.38 -4.55 1.49
CA LEU A 152 4.05 -3.97 2.79
C LEU A 152 4.65 -2.56 2.97
N LEU A 153 5.91 -2.37 2.56
CA LEU A 153 6.56 -1.06 2.55
C LEU A 153 5.87 -0.08 1.59
N PHE A 154 5.46 -0.56 0.43
CA PHE A 154 4.66 0.23 -0.53
C PHE A 154 3.33 0.67 0.09
N ALA A 155 2.61 -0.24 0.74
CA ALA A 155 1.35 0.07 1.40
C ALA A 155 1.51 1.07 2.56
N ALA A 156 2.57 0.91 3.36
CA ALA A 156 2.95 1.85 4.41
C ALA A 156 3.19 3.27 3.88
N MET A 157 3.92 3.39 2.78
CA MET A 157 4.15 4.66 2.09
C MET A 157 2.84 5.26 1.55
N ALA A 158 2.03 4.46 0.85
CA ALA A 158 0.75 4.92 0.30
C ALA A 158 -0.21 5.38 1.39
N ALA A 159 -0.24 4.68 2.53
CA ALA A 159 -1.04 5.08 3.69
C ALA A 159 -0.56 6.40 4.28
N ALA A 160 0.76 6.62 4.39
CA ALA A 160 1.32 7.86 4.92
C ALA A 160 0.99 9.06 4.02
N ILE A 161 1.11 8.90 2.69
CA ILE A 161 0.72 9.93 1.72
C ILE A 161 -0.76 10.26 1.82
N SER A 162 -1.60 9.22 1.93
CA SER A 162 -3.06 9.39 2.03
C SER A 162 -3.47 10.17 3.29
N VAL A 163 -2.83 9.86 4.43
CA VAL A 163 -3.03 10.58 5.69
C VAL A 163 -2.56 12.03 5.60
N TRP A 164 -1.40 12.28 4.99
CA TRP A 164 -0.87 13.62 4.80
C TRP A 164 -1.79 14.51 3.96
N LEU A 165 -2.24 14.02 2.81
CA LEU A 165 -3.10 14.78 1.92
C LEU A 165 -4.52 14.95 2.49
N SER A 166 -5.01 13.99 3.27
CA SER A 166 -6.23 14.13 4.05
C SER A 166 -6.13 15.21 5.13
N ALA A 167 -4.93 15.48 5.69
CA ALA A 167 -4.73 16.56 6.66
C ALA A 167 -4.67 17.96 6.01
N ILE A 168 -4.42 18.05 4.71
CA ILE A 168 -4.40 19.32 3.96
C ILE A 168 -5.79 19.64 3.41
N SER A 169 -6.57 18.62 3.04
CA SER A 169 -7.87 18.80 2.40
C SER A 169 -9.04 18.72 3.39
N GLU A 170 -10.00 19.63 3.24
CA GLU A 170 -11.27 19.62 3.97
C GLU A 170 -12.34 18.75 3.29
N GLN A 171 -12.10 18.29 2.05
CA GLN A 171 -13.05 17.46 1.31
C GLN A 171 -12.44 16.05 1.10
N PRO A 172 -13.08 14.98 1.58
CA PRO A 172 -12.54 13.61 1.45
C PRO A 172 -12.27 13.20 -0.01
N MET A 173 -13.17 13.56 -0.93
CA MET A 173 -13.01 13.19 -2.34
C MET A 173 -11.77 13.83 -2.98
N THR A 174 -11.48 15.10 -2.65
CA THR A 174 -10.27 15.77 -3.17
C THR A 174 -9.00 15.23 -2.50
N ALA A 175 -9.06 14.85 -1.21
CA ALA A 175 -7.96 14.16 -0.54
C ALA A 175 -7.59 12.84 -1.22
N ALA A 176 -8.61 12.04 -1.58
CA ALA A 176 -8.43 10.79 -2.30
C ALA A 176 -7.81 11.03 -3.67
N ALA A 177 -8.34 11.99 -4.44
CA ALA A 177 -7.86 12.31 -5.79
C ALA A 177 -6.40 12.80 -5.78
N MET A 178 -6.02 13.65 -4.82
CA MET A 178 -4.63 14.11 -4.67
C MET A 178 -3.70 12.96 -4.33
N SER A 179 -4.12 12.07 -3.42
CA SER A 179 -3.31 10.93 -2.97
C SER A 179 -3.10 9.92 -4.08
N TRP A 180 -4.18 9.55 -4.76
CA TRP A 180 -4.11 8.69 -5.94
C TRP A 180 -3.27 9.33 -7.05
N GLY A 181 -3.48 10.61 -7.35
CA GLY A 181 -2.73 11.33 -8.38
C GLY A 181 -1.22 11.35 -8.09
N LEU A 182 -0.83 11.65 -6.85
CA LEU A 182 0.58 11.64 -6.46
C LEU A 182 1.19 10.24 -6.55
N LEU A 183 0.52 9.21 -6.03
CA LEU A 183 0.99 7.84 -6.11
C LEU A 183 1.09 7.36 -7.57
N PHE A 184 0.12 7.72 -8.40
CA PHE A 184 0.07 7.36 -9.81
C PHE A 184 1.20 8.02 -10.60
N LEU A 185 1.48 9.31 -10.34
CA LEU A 185 2.62 10.00 -10.93
C LEU A 185 3.94 9.33 -10.56
N LEU A 186 4.15 8.99 -9.28
CA LEU A 186 5.33 8.27 -8.82
C LEU A 186 5.46 6.86 -9.41
N TRP A 187 4.33 6.22 -9.72
CA TRP A 187 4.28 4.92 -10.41
C TRP A 187 4.66 5.03 -11.89
N LEU A 188 4.24 6.12 -12.56
CA LEU A 188 4.49 6.38 -13.97
C LEU A 188 5.93 6.83 -14.27
N LEU A 189 6.68 7.25 -13.25
CA LEU A 189 8.08 7.59 -13.41
C LEU A 189 8.84 6.40 -13.97
N ASP A 190 9.40 6.59 -15.17
CA ASP A 190 10.15 5.56 -15.85
C ASP A 190 11.55 5.42 -15.24
N GLY A 191 11.85 4.24 -14.73
CA GLY A 191 13.16 3.89 -14.19
C GLY A 191 14.20 3.51 -15.24
N SER A 192 13.81 3.45 -16.53
CA SER A 192 14.67 2.98 -17.63
C SER A 192 15.83 3.93 -17.96
N ASN A 193 15.65 5.24 -17.73
CA ASN A 193 16.62 6.27 -18.13
C ASN A 193 17.83 6.41 -17.18
N GLY A 194 17.89 5.60 -16.12
CA GLY A 194 18.94 5.66 -15.10
C GLY A 194 18.95 6.97 -14.29
N GLY A 195 19.79 7.03 -13.26
CA GLY A 195 20.00 8.24 -12.46
C GLY A 195 18.85 8.57 -11.48
N VAL A 196 18.57 9.86 -11.29
CA VAL A 196 17.61 10.35 -10.27
C VAL A 196 16.17 9.93 -10.56
N MET A 197 15.80 9.76 -11.84
CA MET A 197 14.47 9.24 -12.20
C MET A 197 14.28 7.78 -11.75
N GLN A 198 15.32 6.95 -11.88
CA GLN A 198 15.29 5.57 -11.39
C GLN A 198 15.23 5.52 -9.87
N SER A 199 15.92 6.41 -9.15
CA SER A 199 15.84 6.44 -7.68
C SER A 199 14.47 6.92 -7.16
N LEU A 200 13.66 7.58 -8.00
CA LEU A 200 12.33 8.07 -7.67
C LEU A 200 11.18 7.17 -8.11
N SER A 201 11.40 6.23 -9.04
CA SER A 201 10.32 5.41 -9.60
C SER A 201 9.79 4.38 -8.60
N LEU A 202 8.49 4.36 -8.34
CA LEU A 202 7.92 3.34 -7.43
C LEU A 202 8.01 1.93 -8.02
N ASN A 203 7.82 1.83 -9.34
CA ASN A 203 7.78 0.56 -10.03
C ASN A 203 9.15 -0.15 -10.01
N ALA A 204 10.26 0.55 -10.25
CA ALA A 204 11.59 -0.08 -10.26
C ALA A 204 12.04 -0.53 -8.85
N GLN A 205 11.62 0.21 -7.82
CA GLN A 205 11.98 -0.07 -6.43
C GLN A 205 11.21 -1.30 -5.96
N LEU A 206 9.93 -1.41 -6.36
CA LEU A 206 9.11 -2.58 -6.08
C LEU A 206 9.54 -3.81 -6.88
N SER A 207 9.93 -3.65 -8.16
CA SER A 207 10.35 -4.76 -9.01
C SER A 207 11.63 -5.43 -8.51
N SER A 208 12.53 -4.67 -7.88
CA SER A 208 13.72 -5.21 -7.20
C SER A 208 13.35 -6.20 -6.09
N PHE A 209 12.34 -5.87 -5.27
CA PHE A 209 11.83 -6.78 -4.23
C PHE A 209 11.17 -8.03 -4.84
N GLN A 210 10.46 -7.86 -5.95
CA GLN A 210 9.82 -8.96 -6.67
C GLN A 210 10.80 -9.93 -7.31
N GLN A 211 12.03 -9.49 -7.58
CA GLN A 211 13.14 -10.35 -8.00
C GLN A 211 13.84 -11.05 -6.82
N GLY A 212 13.41 -10.80 -5.58
CA GLY A 212 14.02 -11.36 -4.37
C GLY A 212 15.20 -10.54 -3.84
N LEU A 213 15.50 -9.39 -4.46
CA LEU A 213 16.63 -8.54 -4.06
C LEU A 213 16.18 -7.54 -2.99
N ILE A 214 16.50 -7.85 -1.73
CA ILE A 214 16.31 -6.92 -0.61
C ILE A 214 17.49 -5.95 -0.59
N ALA A 215 17.41 -4.91 -1.43
CA ALA A 215 18.41 -3.85 -1.46
C ALA A 215 18.10 -2.78 -0.41
N THR A 216 19.09 -2.42 0.41
CA THR A 216 18.99 -1.34 1.41
C THR A 216 18.47 -0.01 0.84
N PRO A 217 18.85 0.43 -0.39
CA PRO A 217 18.33 1.66 -0.98
C PRO A 217 16.81 1.68 -1.11
N ASN A 218 16.19 0.55 -1.42
CA ASN A 218 14.73 0.48 -1.63
C ASN A 218 13.98 0.62 -0.29
N ILE A 219 14.50 -0.01 0.77
CA ILE A 219 13.94 0.13 2.12
C ILE A 219 14.05 1.59 2.58
N ILE A 220 15.22 2.22 2.37
CA ILE A 220 15.46 3.62 2.70
C ILE A 220 14.48 4.51 1.92
N TYR A 221 14.29 4.27 0.63
CA TYR A 221 13.36 5.03 -0.20
C TYR A 221 11.92 5.01 0.35
N PHE A 222 11.35 3.81 0.57
CA PHE A 222 9.97 3.70 1.09
C PHE A 222 9.84 4.29 2.50
N SER A 223 10.84 4.07 3.35
CA SER A 223 10.84 4.59 4.72
C SER A 223 10.97 6.10 4.74
N ALA A 224 11.82 6.70 3.90
CA ALA A 224 12.01 8.13 3.81
C ALA A 224 10.75 8.86 3.34
N ILE A 225 10.05 8.32 2.33
CA ILE A 225 8.78 8.91 1.88
C ILE A 225 7.71 8.77 2.96
N THR A 226 7.63 7.61 3.62
CA THR A 226 6.70 7.39 4.74
C THR A 226 6.93 8.41 5.86
N LEU A 227 8.17 8.57 6.33
CA LEU A 227 8.53 9.49 7.41
C LEU A 227 8.32 10.96 7.02
N SER A 228 8.66 11.34 5.78
CA SER A 228 8.46 12.72 5.31
C SER A 228 6.98 13.07 5.23
N ALA A 229 6.13 12.20 4.66
CA ALA A 229 4.69 12.40 4.61
C ALA A 229 4.07 12.50 6.02
N LEU A 230 4.46 11.62 6.95
CA LEU A 230 3.98 11.68 8.34
C LEU A 230 4.43 12.96 9.05
N SER A 231 5.68 13.40 8.83
CA SER A 231 6.20 14.64 9.42
C SER A 231 5.45 15.87 8.92
N LEU A 232 5.15 15.92 7.62
CA LEU A 232 4.35 16.99 7.02
C LEU A 232 2.90 16.99 7.54
N ALA A 233 2.32 15.80 7.73
CA ALA A 233 0.99 15.65 8.32
C ALA A 233 0.97 16.20 9.76
N VAL A 234 1.98 15.87 10.57
CA VAL A 234 2.07 16.38 11.94
C VAL A 234 2.26 17.89 11.98
N HIS A 235 3.14 18.43 11.14
CA HIS A 235 3.33 19.88 11.04
C HIS A 235 2.04 20.61 10.68
N ARG A 236 1.25 20.05 9.77
CA ARG A 236 -0.06 20.58 9.39
C ARG A 236 -1.04 20.57 10.55
N ILE A 237 -1.17 19.46 11.27
CA ILE A 237 -2.08 19.34 12.42
C ILE A 237 -1.65 20.25 13.58
N TRP A 238 -0.34 20.36 13.84
CA TRP A 238 0.19 21.26 14.86
C TRP A 238 -0.19 22.72 14.60
N ARG A 239 -0.09 23.20 13.35
CA ARG A 239 -0.52 24.55 12.98
C ARG A 239 -2.01 24.81 13.22
N LEU A 240 -2.86 23.78 13.10
CA LEU A 240 -4.30 23.91 13.36
C LEU A 240 -4.64 23.97 14.85
N GLY A 241 -3.76 23.46 15.72
CA GLY A 241 -3.93 23.46 17.18
C GLY A 241 -3.64 24.78 17.88
N GLY A 242 -3.36 25.86 17.13
CA GLY A 242 -2.98 27.14 17.72
C GLY A 242 -1.48 27.30 17.88
N GLY A 243 -0.72 27.08 16.79
CA GLY A 243 0.67 27.51 16.74
C GLY A 243 0.74 29.03 16.77
N GLU A 244 1.05 29.58 17.95
CA GLU A 244 1.75 30.86 18.06
C GLU A 244 3.16 30.75 17.44
#